data_AF-A0A925IML7-F1
#
_entry.id   AF-A0A925IML7-F1
#
_cell.length_a   1.000
_cell.length_b   1.000
_cell.length_c   1.000
_cell.angle_alpha   90.00
_cell.angle_beta   90.00
_cell.angle_gamma   90.00
#
_symmetry.space_group_name_H-M   'P 1'
#
loop_
_entity.id
_entity.type
_entity.pdbx_description
1 polymer ?
#
loop_
_entity_poly.entity_id
_entity_poly.type
_entity_poly.pdbx_seq_one_letter_code
_entity_poly.pdbx_strand_id
1 'polypeptide(L)'
;MTEILALIPARGGSKGIPRKNIRSFAGYPLIAWSIAAAKQSELVTRIVVSTDDEEIAAIAREWGAEAPFLRPVELSQDKTV
;
A
#
# COMPACT_ATOMS: atom_id res chain seq x y z
N MET A 1 24.89 -3.12 6.80
CA MET A 1 23.66 -2.72 7.51
C MET A 1 22.52 -3.51 6.89
N THR A 2 21.63 -4.12 7.67
CA THR A 2 20.57 -4.98 7.12
C THR A 2 19.46 -4.12 6.52
N GLU A 3 19.05 -4.39 5.29
CA GLU A 3 17.86 -3.77 4.70
C GLU A 3 16.62 -4.60 5.04
N ILE A 4 15.59 -3.94 5.58
CA ILE A 4 14.32 -4.55 5.93
C ILE A 4 13.21 -3.78 5.21
N LEU A 5 12.58 -4.46 4.26
CA LEU A 5 11.50 -3.90 3.44
C LEU A 5 10.13 -4.22 4.05
N ALA A 6 9.35 -3.18 4.35
CA ALA A 6 7.92 -3.29 4.56
C ALA A 6 7.20 -3.22 3.20
N LEU A 7 6.68 -4.36 2.75
CA LEU A 7 5.85 -4.45 1.54
C LEU A 7 4.36 -4.41 1.92
N ILE A 8 3.62 -3.46 1.35
CA ILE A 8 2.19 -3.26 1.60
C ILE A 8 1.41 -3.47 0.29
N PRO A 9 0.82 -4.65 0.04
CA PRO A 9 -0.04 -4.88 -1.12
C PRO A 9 -1.41 -4.20 -0.93
N ALA A 10 -1.77 -3.30 -1.83
CA ALA A 10 -3.00 -2.51 -1.73
C ALA A 10 -3.68 -2.39 -3.10
N ARG A 11 -4.40 -3.43 -3.54
CA ARG A 11 -5.11 -3.38 -4.84
C ARG A 11 -6.30 -2.41 -4.87
N GLY A 12 -6.62 -1.88 -6.04
CA GLY A 12 -7.83 -1.08 -6.27
C GLY A 12 -9.12 -1.90 -6.16
N GLY A 13 -9.12 -3.09 -6.78
CA GLY A 13 -10.25 -4.02 -6.84
C GLY A 13 -10.57 -4.76 -5.54
N SER A 14 -11.02 -4.06 -4.50
CA SER A 14 -11.44 -4.69 -3.24
C SER A 14 -12.81 -5.36 -3.33
N LYS A 15 -12.93 -6.66 -2.99
CA LYS A 15 -14.19 -7.43 -3.10
C LYS A 15 -15.30 -6.97 -2.16
N GLY A 16 -14.97 -6.85 -0.88
CA GLY A 16 -15.96 -6.60 0.17
C GLY A 16 -16.37 -5.14 0.22
N ILE A 17 -15.39 -4.27 0.41
CA ILE A 17 -15.60 -2.82 0.46
C ILE A 17 -14.89 -2.22 -0.76
N PRO A 18 -15.60 -1.62 -1.72
CA PRO A 18 -14.97 -0.95 -2.86
C PRO A 18 -13.94 0.09 -2.41
N ARG A 19 -12.78 0.13 -3.07
CA ARG A 19 -11.66 1.03 -2.76
C ARG A 19 -11.24 1.04 -1.28
N LYS A 20 -11.38 -0.10 -0.59
CA LYS A 20 -11.12 -0.26 0.86
C LYS A 20 -9.86 0.44 1.35
N ASN A 21 -8.75 0.32 0.61
CA ASN A 21 -7.44 0.78 1.05
C ASN A 21 -7.35 2.30 1.18
N ILE A 22 -8.15 3.08 0.46
CA ILE A 22 -8.13 4.56 0.53
C ILE A 22 -9.39 5.14 1.18
N ARG A 23 -10.34 4.29 1.55
CA ARG A 23 -11.51 4.73 2.31
C ARG A 23 -11.07 5.25 3.67
N SER A 24 -11.71 6.34 4.10
CA SER A 24 -11.49 6.90 5.44
C SER A 24 -11.84 5.88 6.52
N PHE A 25 -10.91 5.67 7.44
CA PHE A 25 -11.03 4.81 8.61
C PHE A 25 -10.36 5.53 9.79
N ALA A 26 -11.15 5.87 10.81
CA ALA A 26 -10.70 6.64 11.97
C ALA A 26 -9.98 7.97 11.60
N GLY A 27 -10.47 8.67 10.58
CA GLY A 27 -9.97 10.00 10.18
C GLY A 27 -8.90 10.00 9.09
N TYR A 28 -8.35 8.84 8.72
CA TYR A 28 -7.30 8.73 7.68
C TYR A 28 -7.62 7.62 6.67
N PRO A 29 -7.05 7.65 5.45
CA PRO A 29 -7.17 6.53 4.50
C PRO A 29 -6.66 5.25 5.15
N LEU A 30 -7.35 4.12 4.97
CA LEU A 30 -6.98 2.86 5.66
C LEU A 30 -5.50 2.47 5.51
N ILE A 31 -4.94 2.64 4.30
CA ILE A 31 -3.53 2.40 3.96
C ILE A 31 -2.55 3.22 4.82
N ALA A 32 -2.94 4.44 5.21
CA ALA A 32 -2.10 5.35 5.98
C ALA A 32 -1.65 4.72 7.31
N TRP A 33 -2.51 3.91 7.94
CA TRP A 33 -2.20 3.25 9.21
C TRP A 33 -1.06 2.25 9.08
N SER A 34 -1.04 1.44 8.01
CA SER A 34 0.05 0.50 7.76
C SER A 34 1.36 1.21 7.44
N ILE A 35 1.30 2.30 6.65
CA ILE A 35 2.49 3.12 6.34
C ILE A 35 3.03 3.77 7.62
N ALA A 36 2.15 4.37 8.44
CA ALA A 36 2.54 5.00 9.69
C ALA A 36 3.14 4.01 10.69
N ALA A 37 2.62 2.78 10.77
CA ALA A 37 3.19 1.73 11.60
C ALA A 37 4.59 1.32 11.11
N ALA A 38 4.78 1.17 9.79
CA ALA A 38 6.07 0.86 9.20
C ALA A 38 7.09 1.98 9.44
N LYS A 39 6.68 3.26 9.34
CA LYS A 39 7.55 4.43 9.64
C LYS A 39 7.96 4.52 11.11
N GLN A 40 7.14 4.02 12.03
CA GLN A 40 7.45 4.02 13.46
C GLN A 40 8.34 2.84 13.88
N SER A 41 8.55 1.84 13.01
CA SER A 41 9.43 0.73 13.31
C SER A 41 10.89 1.14 13.20
N GLU A 42 11.67 0.88 14.25
CA GLU A 42 13.13 1.12 14.27
C GLU A 42 13.91 0.18 13.33
N LEU A 43 13.29 -0.90 12.88
CA LEU A 43 13.93 -1.92 12.06
C LEU A 43 13.66 -1.74 10.56
N VAL A 44 12.52 -1.16 10.18
CA VAL A 44 12.14 -1.00 8.78
C VAL A 44 13.00 0.08 8.12
N THR A 45 13.72 -0.29 7.08
CA THR A 45 14.60 0.64 6.36
C THR A 45 13.96 1.18 5.08
N ARG A 46 12.92 0.52 4.57
CA ARG A 46 12.24 0.89 3.33
C ARG A 46 10.78 0.47 3.34
N ILE A 47 9.89 1.29 2.76
CA ILE A 47 8.45 1.03 2.72
C ILE A 47 7.99 1.13 1.28
N VAL A 48 7.43 0.05 0.74
CA VAL A 48 6.91 -0.01 -0.63
C VAL A 48 5.45 -0.45 -0.61
N VAL A 49 4.60 0.34 -1.27
CA VAL A 49 3.21 -0.03 -1.56
C VAL A 49 3.14 -0.58 -2.98
N SER A 50 2.60 -1.80 -3.10
CA SER A 50 2.36 -2.46 -4.38
C SER A 50 0.89 -2.38 -4.73
N THR A 51 0.55 -1.67 -5.80
CA THR A 51 -0.82 -1.41 -6.22
C THR A 51 -0.95 -1.32 -7.73
N ASP A 52 -2.12 -1.69 -8.25
CA ASP A 52 -2.57 -1.53 -9.63
C ASP A 52 -3.36 -0.23 -9.86
N ASP A 53 -3.49 0.61 -8.84
CA ASP A 53 -4.37 1.79 -8.84
C ASP A 53 -3.57 3.06 -8.56
N GLU A 54 -3.66 4.04 -9.48
CA GLU A 54 -2.90 5.30 -9.39
C GLU A 54 -3.28 6.16 -8.18
N GLU A 55 -4.54 6.17 -7.76
CA GLU A 55 -4.95 6.97 -6.60
C GLU A 55 -4.38 6.36 -5.31
N ILE A 56 -4.35 5.03 -5.20
CA ILE A 56 -3.68 4.34 -4.10
C ILE A 56 -2.18 4.64 -4.10
N ALA A 57 -1.54 4.65 -5.27
CA ALA A 57 -0.12 4.96 -5.40
C ALA A 57 0.19 6.42 -5.00
N ALA A 58 -0.66 7.37 -5.40
CA ALA A 58 -0.53 8.78 -5.01
C ALA A 58 -0.65 8.96 -3.49
N ILE A 59 -1.68 8.40 -2.88
CA ILE A 59 -1.88 8.45 -1.42
C ILE A 59 -0.72 7.77 -0.68
N ALA A 60 -0.22 6.64 -1.16
CA ALA A 60 0.94 5.98 -0.56
C ALA A 60 2.17 6.91 -0.51
N ARG A 61 2.45 7.62 -1.60
CA ARG A 61 3.56 8.59 -1.70
C ARG A 61 3.36 9.76 -0.75
N GLU A 62 2.14 10.31 -0.65
CA GLU A 62 1.81 11.39 0.29
C GLU A 62 2.08 11.00 1.75
N TRP A 63 1.85 9.73 2.11
CA TRP A 63 2.08 9.22 3.47
C TRP A 63 3.54 8.79 3.73
N GLY A 64 4.41 8.88 2.72
CA GLY A 64 5.83 8.61 2.84
C GLY A 64 6.23 7.16 2.57
N ALA A 65 5.40 6.39 1.87
CA ALA A 65 5.81 5.12 1.28
C ALA A 65 6.20 5.31 -0.19
N GLU A 66 7.07 4.44 -0.71
CA GLU A 66 7.34 4.39 -2.14
C GLU A 66 6.22 3.64 -2.87
N ALA A 67 5.88 4.09 -4.07
CA ALA A 67 5.11 3.33 -5.05
C ALA A 67 5.84 3.45 -6.40
N PRO A 68 6.94 2.70 -6.59
CA PRO A 68 7.88 2.95 -7.69
C PRO A 68 7.34 2.53 -9.06
N PHE A 69 6.34 1.67 -9.09
CA PHE A 69 5.67 1.21 -10.30
C PHE A 69 4.22 0.84 -9.98
N LEU A 70 3.37 0.81 -11.01
CA LEU A 70 2.08 0.14 -10.92
C LEU A 70 2.26 -1.36 -11.11
N ARG A 71 1.70 -2.14 -10.20
CA ARG A 71 1.62 -3.60 -10.32
C ARG A 71 0.74 -3.93 -11.52
N PRO A 72 1.20 -4.81 -12.43
CA PRO A 72 0.38 -5.30 -13.53
C PRO A 72 -0.95 -5.87 -13.04
N VAL A 73 -2.02 -5.67 -13.82
CA VAL A 73 -3.40 -6.05 -13.44
C VAL A 73 -3.53 -7.56 -13.26
N GLU A 74 -2.74 -8.34 -13.99
CA GLU A 74 -2.72 -9.80 -13.93
C GLU A 74 -2.29 -10.28 -12.53
N LEU A 75 -1.41 -9.54 -11.87
CA LEU A 75 -0.92 -9.83 -10.51
C LEU A 75 -1.83 -9.26 -9.40
N SER A 76 -2.96 -8.64 -9.76
CA SER A 76 -3.91 -8.02 -8.82
C SER A 76 -5.24 -8.77 -8.70
N GLN A 77 -5.34 -9.90 -9.41
CA GLN A 77 -6.50 -10.79 -9.42
C GLN A 77 -6.61 -11.59 -8.12
N ASP A 78 -7.80 -12.14 -7.86
CA ASP A 78 -8.03 -13.03 -6.70
C ASP A 78 -7.37 -14.39 -6.82
N LYS A 79 -7.26 -14.85 -8.06
CA LYS A 79 -6.61 -16.08 -8.46
C LYS A 79 -5.57 -15.67 -9.47
N THR A 80 -4.34 -15.58 -9.03
CA THR A 80 -3.17 -15.43 -9.88
C THR A 80 -2.72 -16.83 -10.25
N VAL A 81 -2.44 -17.08 -11.54
CA VAL A 81 -1.90 -18.35 -12.05
C VAL A 81 -0.38 -18.24 -12.17
#